data_AF-A0A947NZF4-F1
#
_entry.id   AF-A0A947NZF4-F1
#
_cell.length_a   1.000
_cell.length_b   1.000
_cell.length_c   1.000
_cell.angle_alpha   90.00
_cell.angle_beta   90.00
_cell.angle_gamma   90.00
#
_symmetry.space_group_name_H-M   'P 1'
#
loop_
_entity.id
_entity.type
_entity.pdbx_description
1 polymer ?
#
loop_
_entity_poly.entity_id
_entity_poly.type
_entity_poly.pdbx_seq_one_letter_code
_entity_poly.pdbx_strand_id
1 'polypeptide(L)' 'MHQPGRPNGRIVDLSSKGAGVMNFDSSRIHLGDHICVAFQLEEASGSAIEQHYQVVNITNNRLGCTMVGSNPLLETFISN' A
#
# COMPACT_ATOMS: atom_id res chain seq x y z
N MET A 1 -6.22 1.22 19.51
CA MET A 1 -5.05 2.12 19.59
C MET A 1 -4.86 2.76 18.22
N HIS A 2 -5.29 4.02 18.08
CA HIS A 2 -5.17 4.81 16.85
C HIS A 2 -3.74 5.36 16.82
N GLN A 3 -2.86 4.91 15.91
CA GLN A 3 -1.55 5.54 15.76
C GLN A 3 -1.74 6.91 15.09
N PRO A 4 -1.46 8.03 15.78
CA PRO A 4 -1.58 9.35 15.19
C PRO A 4 -0.39 9.57 14.27
N GLY A 5 -0.64 9.86 12.98
CA GLY A 5 0.37 10.43 12.08
C GLY A 5 0.83 9.56 10.90
N ARG A 6 0.29 8.34 10.69
CA ARG A 6 0.49 7.65 9.40
C ARG A 6 -0.50 8.23 8.37
N PRO A 7 -0.05 8.63 7.17
CA PRO A 7 -0.96 9.07 6.12
C PRO A 7 -1.90 7.92 5.79
N ASN A 8 -3.20 8.08 6.07
CA ASN A 8 -4.23 7.08 5.82
C ASN A 8 -4.58 7.07 4.32
N GLY A 9 -3.71 6.50 3.50
CA GLY A 9 -4.02 6.20 2.11
C GLY A 9 -5.05 5.08 2.00
N ARG A 10 -6.02 5.21 1.10
CA ARG A 10 -6.98 4.16 0.76
C ARG A 10 -6.47 3.38 -0.44
N ILE A 11 -6.31 2.07 -0.31
CA ILE A 11 -6.07 1.18 -1.45
C ILE A 11 -7.33 1.13 -2.31
N VAL A 12 -7.18 1.41 -3.61
CA VAL A 12 -8.27 1.38 -4.60
C VAL A 12 -8.07 0.33 -5.69
N ASP A 13 -6.84 -0.19 -5.81
CA ASP A 13 -6.47 -1.26 -6.72
C ASP A 13 -5.31 -2.05 -6.08
N LEU A 14 -5.32 -3.37 -6.18
CA LEU A 14 -4.30 -4.24 -5.64
C LEU A 14 -4.06 -5.42 -6.58
N SER A 15 -2.81 -5.68 -6.90
CA SER A 15 -2.38 -6.80 -7.74
C SER A 15 -1.04 -7.37 -7.28
N SER A 16 -0.64 -8.52 -7.82
CA SER A 16 0.68 -9.11 -7.57
C SER A 16 1.85 -8.26 -8.07
N LYS A 17 1.60 -7.22 -8.89
CA LYS A 17 2.64 -6.34 -9.44
C LYS A 17 2.69 -4.97 -8.78
N GLY A 18 1.65 -4.56 -8.08
CA GLY A 18 1.53 -3.19 -7.61
C GLY A 18 0.20 -2.89 -6.93
N ALA A 19 0.06 -1.63 -6.51
CA ALA A 19 -1.14 -1.13 -5.85
C ALA A 19 -1.45 0.31 -6.28
N GLY A 20 -2.73 0.65 -6.29
CA GLY A 20 -3.23 2.01 -6.42
C GLY A 20 -3.65 2.55 -5.06
N VAL A 21 -3.14 3.72 -4.66
CA VAL A 21 -3.48 4.38 -3.38
C VAL A 21 -4.08 5.76 -3.64
N MET A 22 -5.18 6.10 -2.97
CA MET A 22 -5.82 7.43 -2.99
C MET A 22 -5.86 8.05 -1.60
N ASN A 23 -6.23 9.33 -1.51
CA ASN A 23 -6.38 10.07 -0.24
C ASN A 23 -5.10 10.04 0.64
N PHE A 24 -3.94 10.10 -0.01
CA PHE A 24 -2.65 10.24 0.66
C PHE A 24 -2.30 11.71 0.85
N ASP A 25 -1.39 12.00 1.77
CA ASP A 25 -0.79 13.33 1.88
C ASP A 25 0.25 13.51 0.77
N SER A 26 -0.16 14.16 -0.33
CA SER A 26 0.70 14.40 -1.50
C SER A 26 1.83 15.37 -1.25
N SER A 27 1.84 16.11 -0.13
CA SER A 27 2.95 17.00 0.23
C SER A 27 4.21 16.26 0.68
N ARG A 28 4.11 14.96 0.92
CA ARG A 28 5.19 14.14 1.50
C ARG A 28 5.63 12.96 0.64
N ILE A 29 4.99 12.75 -0.51
CA ILE A 29 5.23 11.58 -1.37
C ILE A 29 5.63 12.04 -2.76
N HIS A 30 6.76 11.54 -3.23
CA HIS A 30 7.34 11.87 -4.53
C HIS A 30 7.51 10.60 -5.39
N LEU A 31 7.70 10.82 -6.69
CA LEU A 31 8.07 9.74 -7.61
C LEU A 31 9.42 9.14 -7.19
N GLY A 32 9.49 7.81 -7.15
CA GLY A 32 10.66 7.06 -6.71
C GLY A 32 10.68 6.73 -5.22
N ASP A 33 9.81 7.33 -4.40
CA ASP A 33 9.76 7.06 -2.97
C ASP A 33 9.39 5.60 -2.68
N HIS A 34 10.03 5.04 -1.66
CA HIS A 34 9.70 3.71 -1.13
C HIS A 34 8.73 3.86 0.04
N ILE A 35 7.52 3.32 -0.12
CA ILE A 35 6.47 3.35 0.90
C ILE A 35 6.22 1.94 1.43
N CYS A 36 5.85 1.83 2.70
CA CYS A 36 5.36 0.59 3.30
C CYS A 36 3.84 0.70 3.52
N VAL A 37 3.09 -0.28 3.03
CA VAL A 37 1.66 -0.39 3.22
C VAL A 37 1.37 -1.58 4.11
N ALA A 38 0.65 -1.34 5.20
CA ALA A 38 0.19 -2.38 6.12
C ALA A 38 -1.28 -2.70 5.83
N PHE A 39 -1.56 -3.91 5.36
CA PHE A 39 -2.91 -4.41 5.12
C PHE A 39 -3.43 -5.07 6.40
N GLN A 40 -4.48 -4.48 6.99
CA GLN A 40 -5.18 -5.09 8.12
C GLN A 40 -6.35 -5.91 7.58
N LEU A 41 -6.26 -7.23 7.70
CA LEU A 41 -7.34 -8.15 7.31
C LEU A 41 -8.35 -8.25 8.45
N GLU A 42 -9.64 -8.08 8.17
CA GLU A 42 -10.71 -8.13 9.19
C GLU A 42 -10.77 -9.48 9.92
N GLU A 43 -10.41 -10.59 9.25
CA GLU A 43 -10.51 -11.94 9.82
C GLU A 43 -9.22 -12.44 10.49
N ALA A 44 -8.08 -11.77 10.27
CA ALA A 44 -6.81 -12.19 10.85
C ALA A 44 -6.55 -11.46 12.17
N SER A 45 -6.59 -12.19 13.27
CA SER A 45 -6.48 -11.73 14.65
C SER A 45 -5.09 -11.19 15.06
N GLY A 46 -4.53 -10.24 14.31
CA GLY A 46 -3.53 -9.30 14.85
C GLY A 46 -2.29 -9.02 14.02
N SER A 47 -2.10 -9.65 12.85
CA SER A 47 -0.91 -9.37 12.01
C SER A 47 -1.33 -8.63 10.74
N ALA A 48 -0.97 -7.36 10.65
CA ALA A 48 -1.07 -6.64 9.39
C ALA A 48 -0.02 -7.20 8.41
N ILE A 49 -0.40 -7.43 7.16
CA ILE A 49 0.55 -7.80 6.11
C ILE A 49 1.27 -6.53 5.69
N GLU A 50 2.58 -6.44 5.91
CA GLU A 50 3.37 -5.31 5.46
C GLU A 50 3.97 -5.59 4.08
N GLN A 51 3.80 -4.64 3.14
CA GLN A 51 4.37 -4.71 1.81
C GLN A 51 5.04 -3.40 1.43
N HIS A 52 6.24 -3.50 0.90
CA HIS A 52 6.97 -2.36 0.36
C HIS A 52 6.60 -2.13 -1.10
N TYR A 53 6.41 -0.87 -1.46
CA TYR A 53 6.19 -0.44 -2.83
C TYR A 53 7.06 0.75 -3.18
N GLN A 54 7.37 0.91 -4.46
CA GLN A 54 7.98 2.10 -5.02
C GLN A 54 6.90 2.90 -5.76
N VAL A 55 6.85 4.21 -5.53
CA VAL A 55 5.93 5.11 -6.23
C VAL A 55 6.45 5.34 -7.65
N VAL A 56 5.72 4.88 -8.66
CA VAL A 56 6.11 4.99 -10.07
C VAL A 56 5.25 5.98 -10.84
N ASN A 57 4.08 6.35 -10.32
CA ASN A 57 3.21 7.35 -10.92
C ASN A 57 2.41 8.13 -9.84
N ILE A 58 2.16 9.42 -10.08
CA ILE A 58 1.29 10.27 -9.26
C ILE A 58 0.37 11.04 -10.22
N THR A 59 -0.93 10.78 -10.19
CA THR A 59 -1.90 11.44 -11.07
C THR A 59 -3.22 11.66 -10.34
N ASN A 60 -3.78 12.87 -10.38
CA ASN A 60 -5.11 13.18 -9.83
C ASN A 60 -5.38 12.59 -8.43
N ASN A 61 -4.45 12.79 -7.49
CA ASN A 61 -4.54 12.24 -6.13
C ASN A 61 -4.63 10.69 -6.07
N ARG A 62 -4.04 10.02 -7.06
CA ARG A 62 -3.79 8.58 -7.09
C ARG A 62 -2.30 8.30 -7.23
N LEU A 63 -1.75 7.51 -6.31
CA LEU A 63 -0.42 6.90 -6.44
C LEU A 63 -0.56 5.59 -7.22
N GLY A 64 0.24 5.45 -8.26
CA GLY A 64 0.57 4.17 -8.86
C GLY A 64 1.87 3.66 -8.24
N CYS A 65 1.81 2.49 -7.62
CA CYS A 65 2.93 1.92 -6.90
C CYS A 65 3.28 0.53 -7.46
N THR A 66 4.56 0.24 -7.62
CA THR A 66 5.07 -1.09 -8.01
C THR A 66 5.60 -1.82 -6.80
N MET A 67 5.33 -3.12 -6.70
CA MET A 67 5.75 -3.93 -5.56
C MET A 67 7.28 -4.07 -5.50
N VAL A 68 7.88 -3.90 -4.33
CA VAL A 68 9.31 -4.11 -4.08
C VAL A 68 9.46 -5.39 -3.27
N GLY A 69 10.09 -6.40 -3.87
CA GLY A 69 10.16 -7.75 -3.32
C GLY A 69 8.84 -8.52 -3.44
N SER A 70 8.83 -9.75 -2.96
CA SER A 70 7.67 -10.64 -2.95
C SER A 70 7.18 -10.85 -1.52
N ASN A 71 5.88 -10.69 -1.28
CA ASN A 71 5.25 -11.10 -0.02
C ASN A 71 4.25 -12.23 -0.29
N PRO A 72 4.60 -13.49 0.05
CA PRO A 72 3.78 -14.65 -0.28
C PRO A 72 2.40 -14.64 0.41
N LEU A 73 2.27 -13.96 1.57
CA LEU A 73 0.97 -13.82 2.24
C LEU A 73 0.03 -12.92 1.43
N LEU A 74 0.56 -11.81 0.92
CA LEU A 74 -0.19 -10.89 0.08
C LEU A 74 -0.54 -11.53 -1.28
N GLU A 75 0.40 -12.26 -1.88
CA GLU A 75 0.18 -12.97 -3.14
C GLU A 75 -0.91 -14.05 -3.01
N THR A 76 -0.89 -14.80 -1.90
CA THR A 76 -1.93 -15.79 -1.59
C THR A 76 -3.29 -15.12 -1.40
N PHE A 77 -3.32 -13.97 -0.71
CA PHE A 77 -4.55 -13.21 -0.50
C PHE A 77 -5.15 -12.70 -1.83
N ILE A 78 -4.33 -12.14 -2.73
CA ILE A 78 -4.81 -11.61 -4.02
C ILE A 78 -5.28 -12.72 -4.96
N SER A 79 -4.78 -13.94 -4.79
CA SER A 79 -5.11 -15.09 -5.65
C SER A 79 -6.37 -15.85 -5.23
N ASN A 80 -6.97 -15.54 -4.09
CA ASN A 80 -8.25 -16.10 -3.62
C ASN A 80 -9.42 -15.19 -4.00
#